data_AF-A0A5B7DXV2-F1
#
_entry.id   AF-A0A5B7DXV2-F1
#
_cell.length_a   1.000
_cell.length_b   1.000
_cell.length_c   1.000
_cell.angle_alpha   90.00
_cell.angle_beta   90.00
_cell.angle_gamma   90.00
#
_symmetry.space_group_name_H-M   'P 1'
#
loop_
_entity.id
_entity.type
_entity.pdbx_description
1 polymer ?
#
loop_
_entity_poly.entity_id
_entity_poly.type
_entity_poly.pdbx_seq_one_letter_code
_entity_poly.pdbx_strand_id
1 'polypeptide(L)'
;MRAQQSFVSPEGSGNWQCPHEFGYYPHDTACDKYYSCESGVATLMTCGNGLAFDNTDTEFLKENCDYRHNVDCATRPELGRLAPAVHAAPCRHLYRATRTRPYVHG
;
A
#
# COMPACT_ATOMS: atom_id res chain seq x y z
N MET A 1 5.23 -39.78 6.39
CA MET A 1 6.20 -38.71 6.06
C MET A 1 5.40 -37.46 5.73
N ARG A 2 5.13 -36.56 6.70
CA ARG A 2 4.47 -35.26 6.47
C ARG A 2 5.13 -34.26 7.41
N ALA A 3 6.13 -33.54 6.91
CA ALA A 3 6.70 -32.38 7.60
C ALA A 3 6.03 -31.14 7.02
N GLN A 4 4.90 -30.74 7.61
CA GLN A 4 4.28 -29.44 7.37
C GLN A 4 5.09 -28.41 8.15
N GLN A 5 6.25 -28.02 7.65
CA GLN A 5 7.04 -26.96 8.25
C GLN A 5 6.39 -25.63 7.90
N SER A 6 5.64 -25.12 8.88
CA SER A 6 5.04 -23.79 8.86
C SER A 6 6.18 -22.78 8.99
N PHE A 7 6.68 -22.27 7.86
CA PHE A 7 7.64 -21.17 7.85
C PHE A 7 6.87 -19.87 8.12
N VAL A 8 6.67 -19.56 9.40
CA VAL A 8 6.07 -18.29 9.83
C VAL A 8 7.18 -17.23 9.78
N SER A 9 7.08 -16.28 8.86
CA SER A 9 7.99 -15.13 8.84
C SER A 9 7.77 -14.28 10.10
N PRO A 10 8.82 -13.95 10.89
CA PRO A 10 8.66 -13.32 12.20
C PRO A 10 8.23 -11.84 12.15
N GLU A 11 8.07 -11.23 10.99
CA GLU A 11 7.86 -9.78 10.88
C GLU A 11 6.63 -9.44 10.01
N GLY A 12 5.46 -9.49 10.65
CA GLY A 12 4.42 -8.48 10.41
C GLY A 12 3.43 -8.65 9.25
N SER A 13 3.21 -9.86 8.73
CA SER A 13 2.09 -10.10 7.79
C SER A 13 1.49 -11.47 8.09
N GLY A 14 0.23 -11.52 8.51
CA GLY A 14 -0.38 -12.71 9.08
C GLY A 14 -0.27 -13.94 8.18
N ASN A 15 0.27 -15.04 8.70
CA ASN A 15 0.15 -16.42 8.22
C ASN A 15 0.09 -16.67 6.68
N TRP A 16 0.79 -15.85 5.88
CA TRP A 16 0.85 -15.99 4.43
C TRP A 16 2.00 -16.92 4.05
N GLN A 17 1.74 -17.88 3.17
CA GLN A 17 2.67 -18.96 2.81
C GLN A 17 2.97 -18.90 1.32
N CYS A 18 4.25 -19.06 0.98
CA CYS A 18 4.72 -19.09 -0.39
C CYS A 18 4.10 -20.26 -1.17
N PRO A 19 3.38 -20.02 -2.28
CA PRO A 19 2.89 -21.09 -3.15
C PRO A 19 4.02 -21.91 -3.79
N HIS A 20 5.13 -21.26 -4.13
CA HIS A 20 6.35 -21.87 -4.64
C HIS A 20 7.59 -21.37 -3.88
N GLU A 21 8.69 -22.12 -3.98
CA GLU A 21 9.96 -21.77 -3.30
C GLU A 21 10.51 -20.41 -3.73
N PHE A 22 10.27 -20.01 -4.98
CA PHE A 22 10.69 -18.74 -5.55
C PHE A 22 9.54 -18.07 -6.29
N GLY A 23 9.38 -16.76 -6.09
CA GLY A 23 8.41 -15.95 -6.82
C GLY A 23 8.00 -14.67 -6.11
N TYR A 24 7.20 -13.86 -6.81
CA TYR A 24 6.69 -12.58 -6.34
C TYR A 24 5.17 -12.59 -6.39
N TYR A 25 4.52 -12.41 -5.24
CA TYR A 25 3.07 -12.59 -5.12
C TYR A 25 2.38 -11.33 -4.61
N PRO A 26 1.16 -11.03 -5.07
CA PRO A 26 0.43 -9.86 -4.59
C PRO A 26 0.05 -9.98 -3.11
N HIS A 27 0.10 -8.86 -2.39
CA HIS A 27 -0.50 -8.74 -1.07
C HIS A 27 -2.04 -8.71 -1.17
N ASP A 28 -2.75 -9.22 -0.17
CA ASP A 28 -4.22 -9.37 -0.18
C ASP A 28 -4.99 -8.04 -0.19
N THR A 29 -4.61 -7.07 0.66
CA THR A 29 -5.27 -5.74 0.68
C THR A 29 -4.46 -4.62 0.01
N ALA A 30 -3.14 -4.68 0.07
CA ALA A 30 -2.29 -3.56 -0.30
C ALA A 30 -1.75 -3.65 -1.73
N CYS A 31 -2.10 -2.70 -2.62
CA CYS A 31 -1.68 -2.77 -4.02
C CYS A 31 -0.19 -2.52 -4.24
N ASP A 32 0.42 -1.69 -3.39
CA ASP A 32 1.85 -1.36 -3.46
C ASP A 32 2.74 -2.39 -2.77
N LYS A 33 2.16 -3.40 -2.12
CA LYS A 33 2.91 -4.44 -1.41
C LYS A 33 2.85 -5.76 -2.15
N TYR A 34 3.90 -6.56 -1.97
CA TYR A 34 4.00 -7.90 -2.53
C TYR A 34 4.86 -8.77 -1.62
N TYR A 35 4.71 -10.08 -1.74
CA TYR A 35 5.54 -11.07 -1.05
C TYR A 35 6.64 -11.56 -1.99
N SER A 36 7.89 -11.41 -1.59
CA SER A 36 9.04 -12.05 -2.22
C SER A 36 9.31 -13.38 -1.54
N CYS A 37 9.21 -14.47 -2.29
CA CYS A 37 9.48 -15.81 -1.81
C CYS A 37 10.89 -16.21 -2.23
N GLU A 38 11.72 -16.59 -1.26
CA GLU A 38 13.05 -17.14 -1.49
C GLU A 38 13.25 -18.40 -0.64
N SER A 39 13.50 -19.54 -1.28
CA SER A 39 13.59 -20.84 -0.59
C SER A 39 12.39 -21.14 0.32
N GLY A 40 11.19 -20.70 -0.09
CA GLY A 40 9.93 -20.86 0.67
C GLY A 40 9.71 -19.85 1.79
N VAL A 41 10.62 -18.88 1.94
CA VAL A 41 10.54 -17.80 2.93
C VAL A 41 9.83 -16.59 2.33
N ALA A 42 8.65 -16.27 2.83
CA ALA A 42 7.89 -15.10 2.40
C ALA A 42 8.40 -13.82 3.08
N THR A 43 8.85 -12.84 2.31
CA THR A 43 9.25 -11.52 2.79
C THR A 43 8.29 -10.47 2.25
N LEU A 44 7.67 -9.68 3.13
CA LEU A 44 6.80 -8.58 2.71
C LEU A 44 7.64 -7.41 2.20
N MET A 45 7.45 -7.07 0.93
CA MET A 45 8.11 -5.98 0.24
C MET A 45 7.10 -4.93 -0.21
N THR A 46 7.58 -3.73 -0.51
CA THR A 46 6.77 -2.62 -1.04
C THR A 46 7.43 -2.08 -2.30
N CYS A 47 6.65 -1.92 -3.36
CA CYS A 47 7.10 -1.30 -4.59
C CYS A 47 7.61 0.13 -4.33
N GLY A 48 8.81 0.43 -4.80
CA GLY A 48 9.43 1.74 -4.65
C GLY A 48 8.68 2.85 -5.41
N ASN A 49 8.98 4.11 -5.10
CA ASN A 49 8.50 5.29 -5.84
C ASN A 49 6.97 5.44 -5.93
N GLY A 50 6.21 4.76 -5.06
CA GLY A 50 4.75 4.76 -5.14
C GLY A 50 4.22 4.02 -6.38
N LEU A 51 4.94 3.01 -6.85
CA LEU A 51 4.43 2.06 -7.84
C LEU A 51 3.45 1.07 -7.17
N ALA A 52 2.69 0.35 -7.99
CA ALA A 52 1.81 -0.73 -7.58
C ALA A 52 2.31 -2.06 -8.14
N PHE A 53 2.07 -3.15 -7.42
CA PHE A 53 2.44 -4.48 -7.85
C PHE A 53 1.38 -5.04 -8.79
N ASP A 54 1.76 -5.23 -10.04
CA ASP A 54 0.96 -5.84 -11.10
C ASP A 54 0.95 -7.37 -10.94
N ASN A 55 -0.24 -7.93 -10.72
CA ASN A 55 -0.47 -9.36 -10.55
C ASN A 55 -0.97 -10.05 -11.83
N THR A 56 -0.79 -9.44 -13.00
CA THR A 56 -1.16 -10.05 -14.29
C THR A 56 -0.16 -11.11 -14.77
N ASP A 57 1.06 -11.11 -14.25
CA ASP A 57 2.06 -12.15 -14.55
C ASP A 57 1.65 -13.48 -13.91
N THR A 58 1.36 -14.48 -14.73
CA THR A 58 0.95 -15.82 -14.28
C THR A 58 2.11 -16.66 -13.79
N GLU A 59 3.34 -16.32 -14.16
CA GLU A 59 4.54 -17.07 -13.77
C GLU A 59 5.08 -16.61 -12.41
N PHE A 60 4.72 -15.39 -11.96
CA PHE A 60 5.18 -14.80 -10.71
C PHE A 60 6.72 -14.75 -10.57
N LEU A 61 7.46 -14.81 -11.67
CA LEU A 61 8.94 -14.84 -11.65
C LEU A 61 9.56 -13.44 -11.67
N LYS A 62 8.75 -12.40 -11.86
CA LYS A 62 9.20 -11.02 -11.97
C LYS A 62 8.60 -10.15 -10.87
N GLU A 63 9.43 -9.29 -10.29
CA GLU A 63 8.98 -8.17 -9.48
C GLU A 63 8.28 -7.14 -10.38
N ASN A 64 7.00 -7.34 -10.66
CA ASN A 64 6.26 -6.58 -11.67
C ASN A 64 5.64 -5.30 -11.06
N CYS A 65 6.47 -4.41 -10.52
CA CYS A 65 6.02 -3.10 -10.07
C CYS A 65 5.84 -2.14 -11.27
N ASP A 66 4.64 -1.58 -11.44
CA ASP A 66 4.30 -0.61 -12.48
C ASP A 66 3.49 0.57 -11.91
N TYR A 67 3.24 1.60 -12.71
CA TYR A 67 2.47 2.77 -12.30
C TYR A 67 1.05 2.36 -11.90
N ARG A 68 0.52 3.01 -10.86
CA ARG A 68 -0.85 2.77 -10.34
C ARG A 68 -1.95 2.82 -11.39
N HIS A 69 -1.78 3.57 -12.48
CA HIS A 69 -2.78 3.69 -13.54
C HIS A 69 -2.71 2.54 -14.56
N ASN A 70 -1.65 1.74 -14.55
CA ASN A 70 -1.48 0.55 -15.39
C ASN A 70 -1.90 -0.75 -14.68
N VAL A 71 -2.01 -0.72 -13.35
CA VAL A 71 -2.31 -1.88 -12.51
C VAL A 71 -3.76 -1.84 -12.04
N ASP A 72 -4.46 -2.98 -12.11
CA ASP A 72 -5.80 -3.11 -11.54
C ASP A 72 -5.75 -3.33 -10.02
N CYS A 73 -5.82 -2.22 -9.28
CA CYS A 73 -5.86 -2.23 -7.81
C CYS A 73 -7.28 -2.32 -7.23
N ALA A 74 -8.33 -2.58 -8.02
CA ALA A 74 -9.72 -2.48 -7.56
C ALA A 74 -10.03 -3.39 -6.35
N THR A 75 -9.36 -4.54 -6.27
CA THR A 75 -9.49 -5.51 -5.17
C THR A 75 -8.50 -5.30 -4.04
N ARG A 76 -7.52 -4.41 -4.21
CA ARG A 76 -6.39 -4.16 -3.29
C ARG A 76 -6.22 -2.66 -3.02
N PRO A 77 -7.24 -1.95 -2.51
CA PRO A 77 -7.24 -0.49 -2.49
C PRO A 77 -6.27 0.13 -1.47
N GLU A 78 -5.68 -0.66 -0.57
CA GLU A 78 -4.75 -0.12 0.42
C GLU A 78 -3.44 0.23 -0.27
N LEU A 79 -3.24 1.50 -0.54
CA LEU A 79 -1.92 1.97 -0.85
C LEU A 79 -1.21 2.20 0.47
N GLY A 80 -0.06 1.55 0.67
CA GLY A 80 0.80 1.62 1.83
C GLY A 80 0.69 2.99 2.44
N ARG A 81 -0.02 3.04 3.56
CA ARG A 81 -0.61 4.22 4.17
C ARG A 81 0.39 5.37 4.05
N LEU A 82 0.27 6.19 2.98
CA LEU A 82 0.53 7.61 3.11
C LEU A 82 -0.32 7.94 4.31
N ALA A 83 0.33 8.23 5.45
CA ALA A 83 -0.36 8.63 6.67
C ALA A 83 -1.53 9.49 6.18
N PRO A 84 -2.79 9.10 6.45
CA PRO A 84 -3.94 9.72 5.81
C PRO A 84 -3.63 11.20 5.89
N ALA A 85 -3.51 11.89 4.75
CA ALA A 85 -3.15 13.30 4.75
C ALA A 85 -4.21 13.90 5.65
N VAL A 86 -3.85 14.12 6.92
CA VAL A 86 -4.80 14.16 8.03
C VAL A 86 -5.59 15.37 7.67
N HIS A 87 -6.79 15.13 7.13
CA HIS A 87 -7.71 16.11 6.55
C HIS A 87 -7.14 17.48 6.80
N ALA A 88 -6.28 17.98 5.90
CA ALA A 88 -5.42 19.13 6.21
C ALA A 88 -6.36 20.16 6.78
N ALA A 89 -6.32 20.32 8.11
CA ALA A 89 -7.46 20.89 8.81
C ALA A 89 -7.63 22.25 8.17
N PRO A 90 -8.83 22.62 7.67
CA PRO A 90 -8.97 23.90 7.00
C PRO A 90 -8.40 24.93 7.96
N CYS A 91 -7.31 25.60 7.57
CA CYS A 91 -6.58 26.52 8.43
C CYS A 91 -7.60 27.55 8.91
N ARG A 92 -8.12 27.36 10.12
CA ARG A 92 -9.27 28.10 10.65
C ARG A 92 -8.82 29.47 11.15
N HIS A 93 -7.97 30.15 10.39
CA HIS A 93 -7.38 31.40 10.85
C HIS A 93 -6.95 32.42 9.79
N LEU A 94 -7.38 32.33 8.52
CA LEU A 94 -7.16 33.45 7.59
C LEU A 94 -8.38 33.85 6.75
N TYR A 95 -9.60 33.69 7.28
CA TYR A 95 -10.60 34.73 7.03
C TYR A 95 -10.64 35.62 8.27
N ARG A 96 -9.72 36.57 8.37
CA ARG A 96 -10.08 37.83 9.01
C ARG A 96 -11.15 38.42 8.11
N ALA A 97 -12.41 38.07 8.36
CA ALA A 97 -13.52 38.92 8.01
C ALA A 97 -13.23 40.24 8.71
N THR A 98 -12.66 41.19 7.97
CA THR A 98 -12.61 42.58 8.37
C THR A 98 -14.06 42.96 8.62
N ARG A 99 -14.45 42.93 9.89
CA ARG A 99 -15.72 43.51 10.37
C ARG A 99 -15.83 44.84 9.67
N THR A 100 -16.82 44.95 8.80
CA THR A 100 -17.25 46.21 8.22
C THR A 100 -17.34 47.20 9.37
N ARG A 101 -16.48 48.22 9.35
CA ARG A 101 -16.59 49.35 10.29
C ARG A 101 -17.97 49.95 10.01
N PRO A 102 -18.90 50.01 10.97
CA PRO A 102 -20.13 50.76 10.75
C PRO A 102 -19.74 52.23 10.61
N TYR A 103 -19.86 52.76 9.39
CA TYR A 103 -19.79 54.20 9.15
C TYR A 103 -21.04 54.79 9.80
N VAL A 104 -20.86 55.52 10.90
CA VAL A 104 -21.89 56.34 11.52
C VAL A 104 -22.18 57.51 10.58
N HIS A 105 -23.42 57.61 10.11
CA HIS A 105 -23.93 58.82 9.45
C HIS A 105 -24.45 59.73 10.56
N GLY A 106 -23.82 60.89 10.72
CA GLY A 106 -24.25 62.00 11.58
C GLY A 106 -24.05 63.29 10.81
#